data_AF-A0A848WS01-F1
#
_entry.id   AF-A0A848WS01-F1
#
_cell.length_a   1.000
_cell.length_b   1.000
_cell.length_c   1.000
_cell.angle_alpha   90.00
_cell.angle_beta   90.00
_cell.angle_gamma   90.00
#
_symmetry.space_group_name_H-M   'P 1'
#
loop_
_entity.id
_entity.type
_entity.pdbx_description
1 polymer ?
#
loop_
_entity_poly.entity_id
_entity_poly.type
_entity_poly.pdbx_seq_one_letter_code
_entity_poly.pdbx_strand_id
1 'polypeptide(L)'
;MSRGLTFWDDETISFIRENFVAVAVPTWVRHEEGPEGDFLRKAGIDKMWITSSGYMTCVSASGEHLGRRPDAKVLAAFEALPESERAPGAIEVPEISASERLIPSPPEGGIVLRVHARFLHREENGSLRKAIHSDFPLMQEDPKRGERWRLFLEPNTEYLWLKEAEWRSLIPENPKPGQKIEANPQIGIRMARFHLTPRRATTSEGGIVPEKSIRIARLEVTVADVSETEISMDVSGRIEWGTEFDAELATTPNGPLKIGFATDLHGQLIYDREAGKITRFDIAAPGHVWGRWGDANGNSLPVERPGKAPFGFALELATGDSPTDRIPPGGNGRYVETRGYFGDRD
;
A
#
# COMPACT_ATOMS: atom_id res chain seq x y z
N MET A 1 -34.78 -8.01 -3.04
CA MET A 1 -33.48 -8.10 -3.73
C MET A 1 -32.39 -8.06 -2.66
N SER A 2 -31.77 -9.20 -2.37
CA SER A 2 -30.70 -9.29 -1.37
C SER A 2 -29.44 -8.60 -1.89
N ARG A 3 -28.85 -7.76 -1.04
CA ARG A 3 -27.61 -7.02 -1.29
C ARG A 3 -26.37 -7.88 -0.98
N GLY A 4 -26.41 -9.16 -1.36
CA GLY A 4 -25.24 -10.04 -1.22
C GLY A 4 -24.14 -9.63 -2.21
N LEU A 5 -22.91 -10.10 -1.98
CA LEU A 5 -21.89 -10.12 -3.04
C LEU A 5 -22.43 -10.98 -4.17
N THR A 6 -22.92 -10.37 -5.25
CA THR A 6 -23.56 -11.11 -6.36
C THR A 6 -22.56 -11.62 -7.40
N PHE A 7 -21.26 -11.47 -7.13
CA PHE A 7 -20.20 -11.79 -8.08
C PHE A 7 -18.96 -12.35 -7.40
N TRP A 8 -18.56 -11.83 -6.24
CA TRP A 8 -17.46 -12.40 -5.47
C TRP A 8 -18.00 -13.37 -4.42
N ASP A 9 -18.57 -14.48 -4.89
CA ASP A 9 -18.99 -15.63 -4.08
C ASP A 9 -18.09 -16.85 -4.38
N ASP A 10 -18.18 -17.88 -3.53
CA ASP A 10 -17.34 -19.07 -3.64
C ASP A 10 -17.51 -19.79 -4.99
N GLU A 11 -18.72 -19.76 -5.55
CA GLU A 11 -19.04 -20.36 -6.86
C GLU A 11 -18.30 -19.62 -7.98
N THR A 12 -18.41 -18.29 -8.04
CA THR A 12 -17.75 -17.47 -9.06
C THR A 12 -16.24 -17.51 -8.91
N ILE A 13 -15.71 -17.49 -7.67
CA ILE A 13 -14.27 -17.61 -7.42
C ILE A 13 -13.75 -18.97 -7.92
N SER A 14 -14.47 -20.06 -7.65
CA SER A 14 -14.09 -21.40 -8.12
C SER A 14 -14.15 -21.48 -9.64
N PHE A 15 -15.22 -20.96 -10.25
CA PHE A 15 -15.36 -20.89 -11.71
C PHE A 15 -14.21 -20.12 -12.38
N ILE A 16 -13.81 -18.97 -11.83
CA ILE A 16 -12.67 -18.20 -12.33
C ILE A 16 -11.37 -19.00 -12.22
N ARG A 17 -11.12 -19.63 -11.06
CA ARG A 17 -9.88 -20.42 -10.83
C ARG A 17 -9.74 -21.62 -11.77
N GLU A 18 -10.85 -22.25 -12.11
CA GLU A 18 -10.86 -23.44 -12.96
C GLU A 18 -10.72 -23.10 -14.45
N ASN A 19 -11.26 -21.96 -14.88
CA ASN A 19 -11.44 -21.66 -16.32
C ASN A 19 -10.66 -20.46 -16.83
N PHE A 20 -10.08 -19.63 -15.96
CA PHE A 20 -9.42 -18.37 -16.33
C PHE A 20 -8.04 -18.23 -15.68
N VAL A 21 -7.14 -17.56 -16.38
CA VAL A 21 -5.90 -17.02 -15.79
C VAL A 21 -6.18 -15.59 -15.32
N ALA A 22 -6.28 -15.41 -14.00
CA ALA A 22 -6.52 -14.09 -13.42
C ALA A 22 -5.22 -13.27 -13.36
N VAL A 23 -5.23 -12.09 -13.97
CA VAL A 23 -4.10 -11.15 -13.97
C VAL A 23 -4.59 -9.77 -13.53
N ALA A 24 -3.82 -9.10 -12.67
CA ALA A 24 -4.02 -7.71 -12.31
C ALA A 24 -2.94 -6.86 -12.98
N VAL A 25 -3.36 -5.84 -13.74
CA VAL A 25 -2.43 -4.94 -14.43
C VAL A 25 -2.72 -3.51 -14.00
N PRO A 26 -1.70 -2.73 -13.59
CA PRO A 26 -1.89 -1.32 -13.28
C PRO A 26 -2.41 -0.57 -14.50
N THR A 27 -3.44 0.25 -14.31
CA THR A 27 -4.18 0.90 -15.40
C THR A 27 -3.32 1.82 -16.26
N TRP A 28 -2.21 2.32 -15.72
CA TRP A 28 -1.31 3.21 -16.43
C TRP A 28 -0.44 2.48 -17.47
N VAL A 29 -0.20 1.17 -17.31
CA VAL A 29 0.63 0.33 -18.22
C VAL A 29 0.09 0.36 -19.65
N ARG A 30 -1.24 0.45 -19.82
CA ARG A 30 -1.88 0.53 -21.15
C ARG A 30 -1.49 1.77 -21.97
N HIS A 31 -0.89 2.78 -21.32
CA HIS A 31 -0.44 4.02 -21.96
C HIS A 31 1.05 4.04 -22.24
N GLU A 32 1.81 3.06 -21.74
CA GLU A 32 3.27 2.99 -21.95
C GLU A 32 3.61 2.28 -23.27
N GLU A 33 4.77 2.61 -23.82
CA GLU A 33 5.33 1.87 -24.96
C GLU A 33 5.87 0.51 -24.52
N GLY A 34 5.90 -0.45 -25.44
CA GLY A 34 6.40 -1.81 -25.19
C GLY A 34 5.31 -2.89 -25.19
N PRO A 35 5.72 -4.16 -25.06
CA PRO A 35 4.88 -5.32 -25.34
C PRO A 35 3.63 -5.40 -24.45
N GLU A 36 3.74 -5.04 -23.16
CA GLU A 36 2.60 -5.05 -22.24
C GLU A 36 1.58 -3.95 -22.61
N GLY A 37 2.05 -2.73 -22.86
CA GLY A 37 1.20 -1.61 -23.26
C GLY A 37 0.49 -1.86 -24.59
N ASP A 38 1.22 -2.41 -25.57
CA ASP A 38 0.68 -2.78 -26.89
C ASP A 38 -0.40 -3.86 -26.78
N PHE A 39 -0.17 -4.89 -25.96
CA PHE A 39 -1.16 -5.92 -25.69
C PHE A 39 -2.45 -5.34 -25.11
N LEU A 40 -2.35 -4.47 -24.10
CA LEU A 40 -3.51 -3.85 -23.46
C LEU A 40 -4.29 -2.92 -24.42
N ARG A 41 -3.58 -2.19 -25.29
CA ARG A 41 -4.21 -1.37 -26.34
C ARG A 41 -4.90 -2.22 -27.40
N LYS A 42 -4.28 -3.32 -27.83
CA LYS A 42 -4.89 -4.28 -28.77
C LYS A 42 -6.17 -4.88 -28.18
N ALA A 43 -6.15 -5.20 -26.88
CA ALA A 43 -7.31 -5.64 -26.12
C ALA A 43 -8.38 -4.56 -25.88
N GLY A 44 -8.14 -3.31 -26.31
CA GLY A 44 -9.06 -2.17 -26.14
C GLY A 44 -9.21 -1.70 -24.69
N ILE A 45 -8.29 -2.06 -23.81
CA ILE A 45 -8.32 -1.71 -22.38
C ILE A 45 -8.01 -0.23 -22.16
N ASP A 46 -7.22 0.39 -23.05
CA ASP A 46 -6.95 1.83 -23.11
C ASP A 46 -8.21 2.67 -23.34
N LYS A 47 -9.22 2.11 -24.02
CA LYS A 47 -10.50 2.77 -24.33
C LYS A 47 -11.50 2.69 -23.18
N MET A 48 -11.20 1.96 -22.11
CA MET A 48 -12.08 1.80 -20.97
C MET A 48 -11.82 2.87 -19.91
N TRP A 49 -12.87 3.47 -19.37
CA TRP A 49 -12.76 4.35 -18.21
C TRP A 49 -12.67 3.51 -16.94
N ILE A 50 -11.44 3.19 -16.51
CA ILE A 50 -11.22 2.36 -15.32
C ILE A 50 -11.38 3.24 -14.08
N THR A 51 -12.25 2.81 -13.17
CA THR A 51 -12.51 3.44 -11.86
C THR A 51 -12.10 2.49 -10.75
N SER A 52 -12.03 2.99 -9.52
CA SER A 52 -11.65 2.24 -8.30
C SER A 52 -12.54 1.05 -7.96
N SER A 53 -13.65 0.85 -8.67
CA SER A 53 -14.50 -0.35 -8.59
C SER A 53 -13.93 -1.55 -9.34
N GLY A 54 -12.83 -1.37 -10.09
CA GLY A 54 -12.23 -2.39 -10.94
C GLY A 54 -13.08 -2.70 -12.16
N TYR A 55 -12.44 -2.97 -13.29
CA TYR A 55 -13.10 -3.56 -14.45
C TYR A 55 -12.40 -4.87 -14.77
N MET A 56 -13.18 -5.89 -15.07
CA MET A 56 -12.65 -7.13 -15.60
C MET A 56 -12.79 -7.08 -17.11
N THR A 57 -11.78 -7.56 -17.80
CA THR A 57 -11.83 -7.81 -19.22
C THR A 57 -11.27 -9.20 -19.43
N CYS A 58 -12.02 -10.05 -20.12
CA CYS A 58 -11.58 -11.37 -20.50
C CYS A 58 -11.07 -11.27 -21.94
N VAL A 59 -9.81 -11.64 -22.14
CA VAL A 59 -9.16 -11.62 -23.45
C VAL A 59 -8.50 -12.96 -23.73
N SER A 60 -8.32 -13.27 -25.02
CA SER A 60 -7.49 -14.40 -25.46
C SER A 60 -5.99 -14.08 -25.29
N ALA A 61 -5.13 -15.08 -25.51
CA ALA A 61 -3.68 -14.92 -25.45
C ALA A 61 -3.13 -13.95 -26.51
N SER A 62 -3.79 -13.79 -27.67
CA SER A 62 -3.39 -12.77 -28.64
C SER A 62 -3.97 -11.37 -28.35
N GLY A 63 -4.82 -11.24 -27.32
CA GLY A 63 -5.47 -9.98 -26.94
C GLY A 63 -6.84 -9.76 -27.59
N GLU A 64 -7.49 -10.80 -28.13
CA GLU A 64 -8.87 -10.68 -28.61
C GLU A 64 -9.83 -10.49 -27.43
N HIS A 65 -10.71 -9.48 -27.51
CA HIS A 65 -11.66 -9.20 -26.43
C HIS A 65 -12.84 -10.18 -26.46
N LEU A 66 -12.99 -10.97 -25.40
CA LEU A 66 -14.03 -12.01 -25.28
C LEU A 66 -15.20 -11.59 -24.38
N GLY A 67 -14.98 -10.65 -23.47
CA GLY A 67 -16.04 -10.13 -22.60
C GLY A 67 -15.55 -9.24 -21.48
N ARG A 68 -16.50 -8.69 -20.70
CA ARG A 68 -16.23 -7.75 -19.59
C ARG A 68 -16.31 -8.37 -18.20
N ARG A 69 -16.49 -9.69 -18.12
CA ARG A 69 -16.49 -10.45 -16.87
C ARG A 69 -16.34 -11.93 -17.17
N PRO A 70 -15.70 -12.70 -16.29
CA PRO A 70 -15.73 -14.15 -16.35
C PRO A 70 -17.16 -14.65 -16.21
N ASP A 71 -17.67 -15.32 -17.24
CA ASP A 71 -18.92 -16.09 -17.20
C ASP A 71 -18.94 -17.16 -18.30
N ALA A 72 -19.95 -18.02 -18.29
CA ALA A 72 -20.08 -19.11 -19.25
C ALA A 72 -20.17 -18.64 -20.72
N LYS A 73 -20.63 -17.40 -20.99
CA LYS A 73 -20.69 -16.87 -22.35
C LYS A 73 -19.29 -16.53 -22.87
N VAL A 74 -18.43 -16.03 -22.00
CA VAL A 74 -17.03 -15.79 -22.33
C VAL A 74 -16.29 -17.09 -22.60
N LEU A 75 -16.56 -18.14 -21.82
CA LEU A 75 -15.97 -19.46 -22.07
C LEU A 75 -16.41 -20.03 -23.43
N ALA A 76 -17.71 -19.96 -23.74
CA ALA A 76 -18.21 -20.37 -25.04
C ALA A 76 -17.60 -19.54 -26.20
N ALA A 77 -17.37 -18.24 -25.98
CA ALA A 77 -16.69 -17.38 -26.96
C ALA A 77 -15.23 -17.82 -27.17
N PHE A 78 -14.52 -18.19 -26.09
CA PHE A 78 -13.16 -18.74 -26.16
C PHE A 78 -13.12 -20.10 -26.88
N GLU A 79 -14.06 -21.00 -26.60
CA GLU A 79 -14.16 -22.32 -27.23
C GLU A 79 -14.44 -22.23 -28.73
N ALA A 80 -15.16 -21.18 -29.16
CA ALA A 80 -15.46 -20.91 -30.56
C ALA A 80 -14.25 -20.35 -31.36
N LEU A 81 -13.15 -19.97 -30.68
CA LEU A 81 -11.94 -19.51 -31.34
C LEU A 81 -11.26 -20.65 -32.11
N PRO A 82 -10.55 -20.35 -33.23
CA PRO A 82 -9.79 -21.34 -33.96
C PRO A 82 -8.68 -21.94 -33.08
N GLU A 83 -8.26 -23.17 -33.38
CA GLU A 83 -7.18 -23.85 -32.63
C GLU A 83 -5.88 -23.05 -32.62
N SER A 84 -5.60 -22.28 -33.67
CA SER A 84 -4.45 -21.37 -33.76
C SER A 84 -4.47 -20.22 -32.73
N GLU A 85 -5.58 -20.03 -32.02
CA GLU A 85 -5.73 -18.99 -30.99
C GLU A 85 -5.87 -19.60 -29.59
N ARG A 86 -6.55 -20.75 -29.46
CA ARG A 86 -6.92 -21.34 -28.16
C ARG A 86 -6.11 -22.57 -27.74
N ALA A 87 -5.41 -23.23 -28.66
CA ALA A 87 -4.65 -24.43 -28.30
C ALA A 87 -3.44 -24.07 -27.40
N PRO A 88 -3.00 -24.96 -26.49
CA PRO A 88 -1.81 -24.72 -25.69
C PRO A 88 -0.59 -24.40 -26.56
N GLY A 89 0.05 -23.25 -26.31
CA GLY A 89 1.22 -22.79 -27.08
C GLY A 89 0.90 -22.24 -28.48
N ALA A 90 -0.37 -22.07 -28.84
CA ALA A 90 -0.75 -21.54 -30.16
C ALA A 90 -0.31 -20.07 -30.36
N ILE A 91 -0.23 -19.31 -29.26
CA ILE A 91 0.32 -17.96 -29.23
C ILE A 91 1.63 -18.00 -28.46
N GLU A 92 2.72 -17.63 -29.14
CA GLU A 92 4.01 -17.38 -28.50
C GLU A 92 3.98 -16.00 -27.84
N VAL A 93 4.11 -15.97 -26.52
CA VAL A 93 4.28 -14.73 -25.76
C VAL A 93 5.77 -14.52 -25.54
N PRO A 94 6.38 -13.48 -26.13
CA PRO A 94 7.82 -13.25 -26.00
C PRO A 94 8.19 -12.96 -24.55
N GLU A 95 9.38 -13.39 -24.13
CA GLU A 95 9.93 -12.97 -22.84
C GLU A 95 10.19 -11.47 -22.84
N ILE A 96 9.70 -10.78 -21.81
CA ILE A 96 9.92 -9.34 -21.61
C ILE A 96 11.29 -9.18 -20.93
N SER A 97 12.19 -8.44 -21.58
CA SER A 97 13.51 -8.15 -21.00
C SER A 97 13.37 -7.30 -19.73
N ALA A 98 14.38 -7.34 -18.85
CA ALA A 98 14.34 -6.56 -17.61
C ALA A 98 14.18 -5.05 -17.86
N SER A 99 14.71 -4.52 -18.97
CA SER A 99 14.58 -3.12 -19.38
C SER A 99 13.20 -2.74 -19.91
N GLU A 100 12.39 -3.71 -20.32
CA GLU A 100 11.04 -3.48 -20.85
C GLU A 100 9.95 -3.69 -19.79
N ARG A 101 10.31 -4.17 -18.60
CA ARG A 101 9.36 -4.34 -17.50
C ARG A 101 8.91 -2.99 -16.97
N LEU A 102 7.63 -2.71 -17.09
CA LEU A 102 7.04 -1.46 -16.63
C LEU A 102 6.74 -1.46 -15.12
N ILE A 103 6.55 -2.64 -14.51
CA ILE A 103 6.31 -2.72 -13.07
C ILE A 103 7.66 -2.92 -12.36
N PRO A 104 8.11 -1.96 -11.53
CA PRO A 104 9.38 -2.09 -10.84
C PRO A 104 9.31 -3.26 -9.85
N SER A 105 10.47 -3.91 -9.65
CA SER A 105 10.66 -4.91 -8.60
C SER A 105 11.30 -4.26 -7.36
N PRO A 106 11.17 -4.88 -6.16
CA PRO A 106 11.95 -4.47 -5.00
C PRO A 106 13.44 -4.36 -5.34
N PRO A 107 14.16 -3.40 -4.74
CA PRO A 107 15.57 -3.19 -5.04
C PRO A 107 16.39 -4.45 -4.72
N GLU A 108 17.34 -4.78 -5.59
CA GLU A 108 18.27 -5.89 -5.38
C GLU A 108 19.01 -5.74 -4.04
N GLY A 109 19.14 -6.85 -3.29
CA GLY A 109 19.71 -6.86 -1.93
C GLY A 109 18.92 -6.06 -0.89
N GLY A 110 17.82 -5.41 -1.28
CA GLY A 110 16.96 -4.63 -0.42
C GLY A 110 16.02 -5.48 0.42
N ILE A 111 15.28 -4.81 1.29
CA ILE A 111 14.22 -5.43 2.10
C ILE A 111 12.89 -4.74 1.87
N VAL A 112 11.82 -5.49 2.10
CA VAL A 112 10.44 -5.01 2.05
C VAL A 112 9.85 -5.11 3.45
N LEU A 113 9.24 -4.02 3.92
CA LEU A 113 8.38 -4.05 5.10
C LEU A 113 6.93 -3.99 4.65
N ARG A 114 6.10 -4.90 5.16
CA ARG A 114 4.63 -4.76 5.07
C ARG A 114 4.22 -3.65 6.02
N VAL A 115 3.35 -2.76 5.56
CA VAL A 115 2.81 -1.63 6.32
C VAL A 115 1.31 -1.81 6.44
N HIS A 116 0.81 -1.89 7.66
CA HIS A 116 -0.60 -2.03 7.97
C HIS A 116 -1.14 -0.72 8.53
N ALA A 117 -2.08 -0.10 7.84
CA ALA A 117 -2.71 1.15 8.27
C ALA A 117 -4.11 0.91 8.83
N ARG A 118 -4.46 1.50 9.97
CA ARG A 118 -5.79 1.32 10.57
C ARG A 118 -6.26 2.55 11.36
N PHE A 119 -7.57 2.82 11.25
CA PHE A 119 -8.26 3.76 12.13
C PHE A 119 -8.40 3.21 13.55
N LEU A 120 -8.03 4.02 14.54
CA LEU A 120 -8.13 3.65 15.95
C LEU A 120 -9.13 4.56 16.68
N HIS A 121 -9.68 4.04 17.76
CA HIS A 121 -10.49 4.79 18.71
C HIS A 121 -9.84 4.74 20.09
N ARG A 122 -9.92 5.85 20.83
CA ARG A 122 -9.43 5.94 22.19
C ARG A 122 -10.62 5.88 23.13
N GLU A 123 -10.62 4.85 23.97
CA GLU A 123 -11.61 4.68 25.03
C GLU A 123 -11.41 5.70 26.15
N GLU A 124 -12.42 5.86 27.00
CA GLU A 124 -12.37 6.76 28.17
C GLU A 124 -11.20 6.44 29.12
N ASN A 125 -10.84 5.15 29.25
CA ASN A 125 -9.70 4.70 30.04
C ASN A 125 -8.33 4.94 29.37
N GLY A 126 -8.31 5.57 28.19
CA GLY A 126 -7.10 5.87 27.43
C GLY A 126 -6.59 4.75 26.53
N SER A 127 -7.14 3.53 26.61
CA SER A 127 -6.75 2.42 25.75
C SER A 127 -7.17 2.64 24.29
N LEU A 128 -6.47 1.98 23.37
CA LEU A 128 -6.77 2.03 21.94
C LEU A 128 -7.45 0.74 21.49
N ARG A 129 -8.51 0.87 20.70
CA ARG A 129 -9.15 -0.23 19.98
C ARG A 129 -9.29 0.08 18.49
N LYS A 130 -9.62 -0.93 17.68
CA LYS A 130 -10.03 -0.69 16.29
C LYS A 130 -11.25 0.23 16.27
N ALA A 131 -11.25 1.20 15.34
CA ALA A 131 -12.40 2.05 15.13
C ALA A 131 -13.57 1.24 14.54
N ILE A 132 -14.78 1.61 14.92
CA ILE A 132 -16.05 1.06 14.41
C ILE A 132 -16.89 2.19 13.82
N HIS A 133 -17.94 1.83 13.11
CA HIS A 133 -18.82 2.79 12.42
C HIS A 133 -19.30 3.94 13.32
N SER A 134 -19.70 3.66 14.57
CA SER A 134 -20.20 4.67 15.50
C SER A 134 -19.13 5.65 15.99
N ASP A 135 -17.85 5.41 15.71
CA ASP A 135 -16.78 6.36 16.08
C ASP A 135 -16.65 7.52 15.09
N PHE A 136 -17.34 7.46 13.95
CA PHE A 136 -17.25 8.44 12.86
C PHE A 136 -18.56 9.22 12.71
N PRO A 137 -18.62 10.49 13.12
CA PRO A 137 -19.87 11.28 13.09
C PRO A 137 -20.51 11.35 11.70
N LEU A 138 -19.70 11.56 10.66
CA LEU A 138 -20.19 11.65 9.28
C LEU A 138 -20.72 10.30 8.77
N MET A 139 -20.27 9.16 9.29
CA MET A 139 -20.82 7.86 8.90
C MET A 139 -22.23 7.65 9.46
N GLN A 140 -22.51 8.20 10.64
CA GLN A 140 -23.80 8.02 11.32
C GLN A 140 -24.97 8.71 10.62
N GLU A 141 -24.71 9.67 9.74
CA GLU A 141 -25.74 10.34 8.91
C GLU A 141 -26.50 9.36 8.00
N ASP A 142 -25.89 8.22 7.68
CA ASP A 142 -26.51 7.15 6.92
C ASP A 142 -26.36 5.81 7.65
N PRO A 143 -27.41 5.32 8.33
CA PRO A 143 -27.38 4.06 9.07
C PRO A 143 -26.97 2.84 8.22
N LYS A 144 -27.18 2.89 6.89
CA LYS A 144 -26.80 1.80 5.98
C LYS A 144 -25.34 1.88 5.54
N ARG A 145 -24.62 2.96 5.86
CA ARG A 145 -23.21 3.11 5.50
C ARG A 145 -22.33 2.12 6.23
N GLY A 146 -22.56 1.87 7.53
CA GLY A 146 -21.81 0.90 8.31
C GLY A 146 -21.85 -0.52 7.74
N GLU A 147 -23.02 -0.97 7.26
CA GLU A 147 -23.14 -2.26 6.57
C GLU A 147 -22.35 -2.27 5.26
N ARG A 148 -22.49 -1.22 4.44
CA ARG A 148 -21.82 -1.12 3.13
C ARG A 148 -20.30 -0.98 3.25
N TRP A 149 -19.82 -0.37 4.33
CA TRP A 149 -18.42 -0.02 4.54
C TRP A 149 -17.79 -0.87 5.66
N ARG A 150 -18.39 -2.03 5.98
CA ARG A 150 -17.92 -2.93 7.05
C ARG A 150 -16.44 -3.29 6.89
N LEU A 151 -16.00 -3.56 5.66
CA LEU A 151 -14.61 -3.91 5.36
C LEU A 151 -13.69 -2.70 5.19
N PHE A 152 -14.24 -1.49 5.05
CA PHE A 152 -13.46 -0.27 4.84
C PHE A 152 -12.61 0.12 6.06
N LEU A 153 -13.03 -0.29 7.25
CA LEU A 153 -12.31 -0.03 8.51
C LEU A 153 -11.33 -1.15 8.90
N GLU A 154 -11.28 -2.23 8.11
CA GLU A 154 -10.24 -3.26 8.27
C GLU A 154 -8.88 -2.70 7.82
N PRO A 155 -7.76 -3.31 8.25
CA PRO A 155 -6.46 -2.74 8.00
C PRO A 155 -6.15 -2.85 6.50
N ASN A 156 -5.60 -1.78 5.92
CA ASN A 156 -5.06 -1.85 4.57
C ASN A 156 -3.57 -2.20 4.62
N THR A 157 -3.11 -2.99 3.66
CA THR A 157 -1.71 -3.41 3.54
C THR A 157 -1.02 -2.67 2.41
N GLU A 158 0.19 -2.20 2.69
CA GLU A 158 1.07 -1.42 1.83
C GLU A 158 2.51 -1.94 1.99
N TYR A 159 3.44 -1.53 1.14
CA TYR A 159 4.82 -2.04 1.15
C TYR A 159 5.86 -0.91 1.11
N LEU A 160 6.70 -0.84 2.14
CA LEU A 160 7.88 0.02 2.19
C LEU A 160 9.09 -0.75 1.69
N TRP A 161 9.71 -0.29 0.62
CA TRP A 161 10.99 -0.80 0.14
C TRP A 161 12.18 0.02 0.65
N LEU A 162 13.23 -0.69 1.06
CA LEU A 162 14.53 -0.14 1.45
C LEU A 162 15.63 -0.76 0.57
N LYS A 163 16.55 0.06 0.07
CA LYS A 163 17.76 -0.39 -0.64
C LYS A 163 18.69 -1.14 0.32
N GLU A 164 19.59 -1.95 -0.24
CA GLU A 164 20.58 -2.67 0.56
C GLU A 164 21.41 -1.74 1.45
N ALA A 165 21.96 -0.67 0.86
CA ALA A 165 22.74 0.32 1.58
C ALA A 165 21.95 1.01 2.70
N GLU A 166 20.63 1.17 2.54
CA GLU A 166 19.78 1.81 3.55
C GLU A 166 19.61 0.93 4.78
N TRP A 167 19.21 -0.34 4.61
CA TRP A 167 19.03 -1.21 5.77
C TRP A 167 20.37 -1.59 6.41
N ARG A 168 21.45 -1.75 5.63
CA ARG A 168 22.78 -1.99 6.17
C ARG A 168 23.28 -0.83 7.02
N SER A 169 22.92 0.41 6.67
CA SER A 169 23.28 1.60 7.48
C SER A 169 22.66 1.61 8.88
N LEU A 170 21.65 0.78 9.13
CA LEU A 170 21.05 0.59 10.46
C LEU A 170 21.89 -0.35 11.35
N ILE A 171 22.84 -1.09 10.77
CA ILE A 171 23.64 -2.10 11.47
C ILE A 171 25.02 -1.52 11.78
N PRO A 172 25.42 -1.36 13.06
CA PRO A 172 26.76 -0.89 13.40
C PRO A 172 27.83 -1.92 13.00
N GLU A 173 28.95 -1.45 12.44
CA GLU A 173 30.10 -2.31 12.14
C GLU A 173 30.71 -2.94 13.41
N ASN A 174 30.76 -2.19 14.52
CA ASN A 174 31.29 -2.61 15.81
C ASN A 174 30.23 -2.43 16.91
N PRO A 175 29.19 -3.29 16.95
CA PRO A 175 28.02 -3.10 17.78
C PRO A 175 28.37 -3.15 19.27
N LYS A 176 27.85 -2.19 20.04
CA LYS A 176 27.95 -2.18 21.51
C LYS A 176 26.58 -1.87 22.13
N PRO A 177 26.14 -2.55 23.19
CA PRO A 177 24.91 -2.20 23.89
C PRO A 177 24.87 -0.72 24.27
N GLY A 178 23.73 -0.08 24.02
CA GLY A 178 23.50 1.36 24.19
C GLY A 178 24.01 2.25 23.05
N GLN A 179 24.72 1.70 22.05
CA GLN A 179 25.15 2.48 20.88
C GLN A 179 23.94 2.94 20.07
N LYS A 180 23.91 4.23 19.74
CA LYS A 180 22.86 4.86 18.94
C LYS A 180 23.36 5.17 17.54
N ILE A 181 22.51 4.96 16.54
CA ILE A 181 22.75 5.32 15.15
C ILE A 181 21.51 6.05 14.65
N GLU A 182 21.71 7.26 14.14
CA GLU A 182 20.68 7.94 13.37
C GLU A 182 20.58 7.27 12.00
N ALA A 183 19.38 6.82 11.65
CA ALA A 183 19.14 6.24 10.34
C ALA A 183 19.30 7.29 9.24
N ASN A 184 19.57 6.84 8.02
CA ASN A 184 19.55 7.71 6.84
C ASN A 184 18.22 8.51 6.79
N PRO A 185 18.25 9.85 6.78
CA PRO A 185 17.05 10.69 6.80
C PRO A 185 16.06 10.38 5.67
N GLN A 186 16.54 9.87 4.53
CA GLN A 186 15.70 9.49 3.40
C GLN A 186 14.71 8.37 3.74
N ILE A 187 15.04 7.49 4.70
CA ILE A 187 14.12 6.46 5.19
C ILE A 187 12.92 7.12 5.87
N GLY A 188 13.18 8.04 6.82
CA GLY A 188 12.13 8.78 7.51
C GLY A 188 11.28 9.63 6.57
N ILE A 189 11.93 10.33 5.62
CA ILE A 189 11.24 11.14 4.60
C ILE A 189 10.34 10.24 3.76
N ARG A 190 10.81 9.09 3.30
CA ARG A 190 10.02 8.14 2.51
C ARG A 190 8.84 7.57 3.30
N MET A 191 9.05 7.21 4.56
CA MET A 191 7.97 6.80 5.46
C MET A 191 6.89 7.89 5.56
N ALA A 192 7.27 9.14 5.80
CA ALA A 192 6.33 10.27 5.88
C ALA A 192 5.60 10.54 4.55
N ARG A 193 6.34 10.51 3.43
CA ARG A 193 5.81 10.84 2.10
C ARG A 193 4.84 9.81 1.56
N PHE A 194 5.18 8.54 1.69
CA PHE A 194 4.51 7.49 0.93
C PHE A 194 3.69 6.54 1.80
N HIS A 195 3.97 6.41 3.09
CA HIS A 195 3.48 5.29 3.90
C HIS A 195 2.64 5.72 5.09
N LEU A 196 3.17 6.59 5.94
CA LEU A 196 2.51 7.02 7.18
C LEU A 196 1.55 8.18 6.93
N THR A 197 0.57 7.93 6.05
CA THR A 197 -0.50 8.86 5.71
C THR A 197 -1.86 8.18 5.87
N PRO A 198 -2.85 8.82 6.52
CA PRO A 198 -4.14 8.21 6.81
C PRO A 198 -4.89 7.80 5.54
N ARG A 199 -4.56 8.43 4.40
CA ARG A 199 -5.06 8.06 3.08
C ARG A 199 -4.72 6.60 2.73
N ARG A 200 -3.65 6.02 3.27
CA ARG A 200 -3.30 4.60 3.10
C ARG A 200 -4.29 3.64 3.75
N ALA A 201 -5.05 4.03 4.77
CA ALA A 201 -6.11 3.16 5.28
C ALA A 201 -7.38 3.15 4.41
N THR A 202 -7.54 4.15 3.52
CA THR A 202 -8.74 4.25 2.67
C THR A 202 -8.49 3.79 1.24
N THR A 203 -7.34 4.14 0.67
CA THR A 203 -6.95 3.83 -0.70
C THR A 203 -5.43 3.67 -0.80
N SER A 204 -4.95 2.71 -1.59
CA SER A 204 -3.54 2.69 -2.00
C SER A 204 -3.24 3.79 -3.04
N GLU A 205 -4.25 4.34 -3.70
CA GLU A 205 -4.09 5.40 -4.69
C GLU A 205 -3.85 6.80 -4.06
N GLY A 206 -2.85 7.52 -4.58
CA GLY A 206 -2.59 8.91 -4.25
C GLY A 206 -1.91 9.14 -2.90
N GLY A 207 -2.19 10.26 -2.26
CA GLY A 207 -1.78 10.49 -0.87
C GLY A 207 -0.30 10.76 -0.61
N ILE A 208 0.53 10.97 -1.66
CA ILE A 208 1.93 11.38 -1.47
C ILE A 208 1.96 12.71 -0.73
N VAL A 209 2.58 12.73 0.44
CA VAL A 209 2.82 13.97 1.18
C VAL A 209 3.94 14.73 0.47
N PRO A 210 3.75 16.02 0.13
CA PRO A 210 4.82 16.85 -0.40
C PRO A 210 5.95 16.97 0.61
N GLU A 211 7.19 16.92 0.15
CA GLU A 211 8.36 16.98 1.04
C GLU A 211 8.38 18.26 1.90
N LYS A 212 7.99 19.40 1.31
CA LYS A 212 7.83 20.68 2.02
C LYS A 212 6.80 20.67 3.17
N SER A 213 5.93 19.66 3.22
CA SER A 213 4.94 19.50 4.27
C SER A 213 5.44 18.61 5.41
N ILE A 214 6.62 17.99 5.26
CA ILE A 214 7.26 17.23 6.33
C ILE A 214 7.87 18.21 7.32
N ARG A 215 7.52 18.05 8.59
CA ARG A 215 8.05 18.85 9.69
C ARG A 215 9.12 18.09 10.47
N ILE A 216 8.88 16.80 10.70
CA ILE A 216 9.80 15.89 11.39
C ILE A 216 9.77 14.56 10.65
N ALA A 217 10.94 14.01 10.35
CA ALA A 217 11.10 12.70 9.78
C ALA A 217 12.43 12.12 10.25
N ARG A 218 12.42 11.49 11.43
CA ARG A 218 13.62 10.93 12.04
C ARG A 218 13.39 9.51 12.54
N LEU A 219 14.43 8.71 12.41
CA LEU A 219 14.50 7.33 12.88
C LEU A 219 15.89 7.13 13.51
N GLU A 220 15.93 6.47 14.65
CA GLU A 220 17.13 6.12 15.40
C GLU A 220 17.03 4.63 15.76
N VAL A 221 18.15 3.93 15.67
CA VAL A 221 18.30 2.57 16.18
C VAL A 221 19.27 2.59 17.35
N THR A 222 18.91 1.92 18.44
CA THR A 222 19.75 1.74 19.62
C THR A 222 20.06 0.27 19.79
N VAL A 223 21.33 -0.12 19.86
CA VAL A 223 21.73 -1.50 20.13
C VAL A 223 21.28 -1.88 21.54
N ALA A 224 20.38 -2.85 21.64
CA ALA A 224 19.86 -3.36 22.90
C ALA A 224 20.75 -4.48 23.45
N ASP A 225 21.12 -5.44 22.60
CA ASP A 225 21.95 -6.59 22.97
C ASP A 225 22.82 -7.06 21.78
N VAL A 226 23.97 -7.68 22.10
CA VAL A 226 24.93 -8.19 21.12
C VAL A 226 25.40 -9.57 21.55
N SER A 227 25.16 -10.58 20.72
CA SER A 227 25.67 -11.92 20.89
C SER A 227 26.60 -12.31 19.72
N GLU A 228 27.14 -13.53 19.77
CA GLU A 228 27.94 -14.08 18.66
C GLU A 228 27.11 -14.27 17.39
N THR A 229 25.82 -14.57 17.52
CA THR A 229 24.91 -14.90 16.41
C THR A 229 24.01 -13.73 15.99
N GLU A 230 23.65 -12.85 16.91
CA GLU A 230 22.62 -11.82 16.66
C GLU A 230 22.96 -10.46 17.26
N ILE A 231 22.38 -9.41 16.66
CA ILE A 231 22.33 -8.06 17.22
C ILE A 231 20.85 -7.69 17.35
N SER A 232 20.40 -7.45 18.58
CA SER A 232 19.06 -6.91 18.85
C SER A 232 19.14 -5.40 19.02
N MET A 233 18.25 -4.67 18.35
CA MET A 233 18.17 -3.22 18.37
C MET A 233 16.75 -2.75 18.63
N ASP A 234 16.62 -1.70 19.43
CA ASP A 234 15.39 -0.92 19.58
C ASP A 234 15.33 0.15 18.49
N VAL A 235 14.18 0.26 17.84
CA VAL A 235 13.90 1.28 16.83
C VAL A 235 13.05 2.36 17.48
N SER A 236 13.45 3.62 17.35
CA SER A 236 12.67 4.75 17.82
C SER A 236 12.65 5.88 16.79
N GLY A 237 11.67 6.76 16.85
CA GLY A 237 11.62 7.86 15.90
C GLY A 237 10.39 8.73 16.06
N ARG A 238 10.27 9.71 15.16
CA ARG A 238 9.11 10.58 15.07
C ARG A 238 8.88 11.01 13.64
N ILE A 239 7.63 10.94 13.22
CA ILE A 239 7.18 11.45 11.93
C ILE A 239 6.05 12.45 12.18
N GLU A 240 6.18 13.62 11.57
CA GLU A 240 5.19 14.69 11.63
C GLU A 240 5.14 15.43 10.30
N TRP A 241 3.95 15.58 9.75
CA TRP A 241 3.73 16.30 8.50
C TRP A 241 2.35 16.97 8.46
N GLY A 242 2.20 17.92 7.54
CA GLY A 242 0.98 18.72 7.39
C GLY A 242 0.99 19.95 8.30
N THR A 243 -0.19 20.45 8.64
CA THR A 243 -0.30 21.61 9.55
C THR A 243 -0.21 21.20 11.00
N GLU A 244 0.14 22.13 11.88
CA GLU A 244 0.00 21.93 13.31
C GLU A 244 -1.48 21.68 13.67
N PHE A 245 -1.70 21.04 14.82
CA PHE A 245 -3.05 20.92 15.36
C PHE A 245 -3.49 22.25 15.98
N ASP A 246 -4.68 22.69 15.61
CA ASP A 246 -5.34 23.86 16.19
C ASP A 246 -6.72 23.44 16.71
N ALA A 247 -6.91 23.51 18.02
CA ALA A 247 -8.16 23.09 18.68
C ALA A 247 -9.36 23.98 18.29
N GLU A 248 -9.12 25.27 18.01
CA GLU A 248 -10.17 26.22 17.63
C GLU A 248 -10.69 25.92 16.22
N LEU A 249 -9.83 25.40 15.35
CA LEU A 249 -10.18 25.03 13.97
C LEU A 249 -10.65 23.56 13.84
N ALA A 250 -10.35 22.69 14.81
CA ALA A 250 -10.66 21.26 14.80
C ALA A 250 -12.06 20.91 15.37
N THR A 251 -13.02 21.82 15.27
CA THR A 251 -14.31 21.73 15.97
C THR A 251 -15.33 20.83 15.27
N THR A 252 -15.20 20.59 13.96
CA THR A 252 -16.08 19.70 13.20
C THR A 252 -15.27 18.70 12.37
N PRO A 253 -15.83 17.51 12.02
CA PRO A 253 -15.17 16.56 11.13
C PRO A 253 -14.64 17.18 9.83
N ASN A 254 -15.38 18.15 9.29
CA ASN A 254 -15.12 18.86 8.04
C ASN A 254 -14.65 20.31 8.24
N GLY A 255 -14.05 20.59 9.41
CA GLY A 255 -13.65 21.93 9.82
C GLY A 255 -12.57 22.57 8.93
N PRO A 256 -12.27 23.87 9.15
CA PRO A 256 -11.28 24.60 8.36
C PRO A 256 -9.83 24.14 8.59
N LEU A 257 -9.58 23.35 9.65
CA LEU A 257 -8.24 22.82 9.93
C LEU A 257 -7.76 21.95 8.77
N LYS A 258 -6.59 22.27 8.23
CA LYS A 258 -5.94 21.48 7.20
C LYS A 258 -5.39 20.17 7.79
N ILE A 259 -5.21 19.18 6.93
CA ILE A 259 -4.70 17.87 7.33
C ILE A 259 -3.31 17.96 7.99
N GLY A 260 -3.15 17.21 9.07
CA GLY A 260 -1.84 16.89 9.65
C GLY A 260 -1.85 15.53 10.33
N PHE A 261 -0.65 15.00 10.53
CA PHE A 261 -0.43 13.74 11.21
C PHE A 261 0.88 13.79 12.00
N ALA A 262 0.86 13.20 13.19
CA ALA A 262 2.06 12.98 13.99
C ALA A 262 2.01 11.60 14.63
N THR A 263 3.16 10.93 14.65
CA THR A 263 3.35 9.66 15.35
C THR A 263 4.76 9.58 15.90
N ASP A 264 4.88 9.03 17.09
CA ASP A 264 6.14 8.46 17.55
C ASP A 264 6.25 7.03 17.00
N LEU A 265 7.47 6.58 16.78
CA LEU A 265 7.80 5.24 16.26
C LEU A 265 8.47 4.45 17.36
N HIS A 266 8.05 3.20 17.54
CA HIS A 266 8.65 2.26 18.49
C HIS A 266 8.73 0.89 17.85
N GLY A 267 9.87 0.22 17.95
CA GLY A 267 10.05 -1.03 17.24
C GLY A 267 11.24 -1.83 17.69
N GLN A 268 11.44 -2.97 17.03
CA GLN A 268 12.56 -3.87 17.24
C GLN A 268 13.13 -4.28 15.89
N LEU A 269 14.45 -4.38 15.82
CA LEU A 269 15.19 -4.89 14.68
C LEU A 269 16.15 -5.97 15.17
N ILE A 270 16.14 -7.14 14.53
CA ILE A 270 17.06 -8.24 14.81
C ILE A 270 17.88 -8.51 13.56
N TYR A 271 19.20 -8.48 13.71
CA TYR A 271 20.16 -8.80 12.66
C TYR A 271 20.88 -10.11 12.98
N ASP A 272 20.79 -11.06 12.06
CA ASP A 272 21.52 -12.31 12.09
C ASP A 272 22.91 -12.10 11.48
N ARG A 273 23.94 -12.36 12.29
CA ARG A 273 25.35 -12.11 11.93
C ARG A 273 25.91 -13.19 11.02
N GLU A 274 25.40 -14.41 11.11
CA GLU A 274 25.85 -15.54 10.29
C GLU A 274 25.24 -15.45 8.90
N ALA A 275 23.92 -15.25 8.83
CA ALA A 275 23.19 -15.08 7.58
C ALA A 275 23.40 -13.69 6.95
N GLY A 276 23.95 -12.74 7.71
CA GLY A 276 24.27 -11.40 7.24
C GLY A 276 23.04 -10.56 6.85
N LYS A 277 21.88 -10.82 7.47
CA LYS A 277 20.58 -10.24 7.10
C LYS A 277 19.74 -9.86 8.31
N ILE A 278 18.76 -8.97 8.11
CA ILE A 278 17.72 -8.70 9.11
C ILE A 278 16.70 -9.85 9.10
N THR A 279 16.41 -10.40 10.26
CA THR A 279 15.44 -11.50 10.46
C THR A 279 14.14 -11.03 11.10
N ARG A 280 14.15 -9.85 11.74
CA ARG A 280 12.96 -9.19 12.28
C ARG A 280 13.08 -7.68 12.13
N PHE A 281 12.01 -7.03 11.70
CA PHE A 281 11.93 -5.57 11.69
C PHE A 281 10.48 -5.14 11.89
N ASP A 282 10.15 -4.87 13.16
CA ASP A 282 8.80 -4.49 13.56
C ASP A 282 8.78 -3.04 14.02
N ILE A 283 7.78 -2.27 13.61
CA ILE A 283 7.53 -0.91 14.12
C ILE A 283 6.04 -0.75 14.39
N ALA A 284 5.71 -0.26 15.58
CA ALA A 284 4.40 0.31 15.89
C ALA A 284 4.49 1.84 15.85
N ALA A 285 3.52 2.45 15.16
CA ALA A 285 3.40 3.90 15.01
C ALA A 285 1.97 4.35 15.37
N PRO A 286 1.62 4.34 16.68
CA PRO A 286 0.37 4.92 17.15
C PRO A 286 0.48 6.45 17.12
N GLY A 287 -0.32 7.07 16.25
CA GLY A 287 -0.32 8.50 16.04
C GLY A 287 -1.70 9.13 16.12
N HIS A 288 -1.73 10.39 15.71
CA HIS A 288 -2.96 11.16 15.59
C HIS A 288 -3.00 11.84 14.24
N VAL A 289 -4.16 11.77 13.61
CA VAL A 289 -4.54 12.56 12.43
C VAL A 289 -5.49 13.67 12.87
N TRP A 290 -5.43 14.82 12.20
CA TRP A 290 -6.41 15.89 12.37
C TRP A 290 -6.67 16.61 11.04
N GLY A 291 -7.73 17.41 11.05
CA GLY A 291 -8.11 18.26 9.95
C GLY A 291 -8.67 17.53 8.73
N ARG A 292 -9.02 18.31 7.72
CA ARG A 292 -9.66 17.84 6.49
C ARG A 292 -8.63 17.34 5.50
N TRP A 293 -8.67 16.04 5.24
CA TRP A 293 -7.98 15.36 4.14
C TRP A 293 -8.69 15.44 2.77
N GLY A 294 -10.01 15.38 2.71
CA GLY A 294 -10.82 15.46 1.48
C GLY A 294 -10.70 14.27 0.51
N ASP A 295 -11.77 13.99 -0.25
CA ASP A 295 -11.74 13.15 -1.45
C ASP A 295 -11.07 13.88 -2.64
N ALA A 296 -11.02 13.22 -3.79
CA ALA A 296 -10.45 13.80 -5.01
C ALA A 296 -11.18 15.08 -5.50
N ASN A 297 -12.42 15.30 -5.05
CA ASN A 297 -13.23 16.49 -5.36
C ASN A 297 -13.21 17.51 -4.23
N GLY A 298 -12.39 17.27 -3.20
CA GLY A 298 -12.29 18.10 -2.01
C GLY A 298 -13.42 17.89 -1.01
N ASN A 299 -14.39 17.00 -1.22
CA ASN A 299 -15.46 16.72 -0.23
C ASN A 299 -14.91 15.97 0.98
N SER A 300 -15.54 16.11 2.14
CA SER A 300 -15.14 15.35 3.32
C SER A 300 -15.30 13.84 3.14
N LEU A 301 -14.31 13.05 3.56
CA LEU A 301 -14.52 11.61 3.68
C LEU A 301 -15.35 11.30 4.93
N PRO A 302 -16.24 10.30 4.91
CA PRO A 302 -17.01 9.88 6.08
C PRO A 302 -16.17 9.47 7.30
N VAL A 303 -14.90 9.16 7.11
CA VAL A 303 -13.93 8.78 8.16
C VAL A 303 -13.28 9.97 8.89
N GLU A 304 -13.58 11.20 8.49
CA GLU A 304 -13.18 12.41 9.21
C GLU A 304 -13.78 12.48 10.63
N ARG A 305 -13.01 12.99 11.59
CA ARG A 305 -13.41 13.18 12.98
C ARG A 305 -12.94 14.55 13.47
N PRO A 306 -13.68 15.21 14.38
CA PRO A 306 -13.21 16.44 15.00
C PRO A 306 -11.99 16.15 15.90
N GLY A 307 -11.21 17.19 16.20
CA GLY A 307 -10.06 17.11 17.09
C GLY A 307 -8.90 16.26 16.56
N LYS A 308 -8.15 15.65 17.49
CA LYS A 308 -7.07 14.70 17.21
C LYS A 308 -7.61 13.27 17.26
N ALA A 309 -7.67 12.63 16.10
CA ALA A 309 -8.18 11.29 15.94
C ALA A 309 -7.05 10.25 15.99
N PRO A 310 -7.12 9.22 16.86
CA PRO A 310 -6.12 8.15 16.89
C PRO A 310 -6.05 7.39 15.56
N PHE A 311 -4.85 7.15 15.07
CA PHE A 311 -4.59 6.40 13.85
C PHE A 311 -3.30 5.62 14.02
N GLY A 312 -3.25 4.37 13.58
CA GLY A 312 -2.09 3.50 13.79
C GLY A 312 -1.52 2.97 12.49
N PHE A 313 -0.19 2.83 12.48
CA PHE A 313 0.50 1.96 11.54
C PHE A 313 1.27 0.88 12.29
N ALA A 314 1.36 -0.29 11.68
CA ALA A 314 2.30 -1.33 12.07
C ALA A 314 3.15 -1.71 10.85
N LEU A 315 4.44 -1.93 11.05
CA LEU A 315 5.35 -2.41 10.02
C LEU A 315 5.95 -3.72 10.49
N GLU A 316 6.14 -4.65 9.57
CA GLU A 316 6.81 -5.94 9.81
C GLU A 316 7.66 -6.31 8.59
N LEU A 317 8.72 -7.09 8.80
CA LEU A 317 9.54 -7.61 7.72
C LEU A 317 8.70 -8.54 6.83
N ALA A 318 8.65 -8.28 5.54
CA ALA A 318 8.03 -9.18 4.59
C ALA A 318 8.86 -10.47 4.49
N THR A 319 8.16 -11.61 4.49
CA THR A 319 8.76 -12.94 4.38
C THR A 319 9.33 -13.21 2.98
N GLY A 320 8.84 -12.51 1.95
CA GLY A 320 9.33 -12.60 0.57
C GLY A 320 8.87 -13.86 -0.17
N ASP A 321 8.03 -14.66 0.48
CA ASP A 321 7.43 -15.91 0.00
C ASP A 321 6.12 -15.68 -0.78
N SER A 322 5.56 -14.47 -0.73
CA SER A 322 4.34 -14.10 -1.46
C SER A 322 4.63 -13.14 -2.62
N PRO A 323 4.00 -13.31 -3.80
CA PRO A 323 4.00 -12.29 -4.85
C PRO A 323 3.50 -10.91 -4.37
N THR A 324 2.66 -10.87 -3.33
CA THR A 324 2.18 -9.60 -2.77
C THR A 324 3.29 -8.78 -2.13
N ASP A 325 4.36 -9.42 -1.63
CA ASP A 325 5.53 -8.73 -1.06
C ASP A 325 6.36 -7.97 -2.11
N ARG A 326 6.03 -8.16 -3.39
CA ARG A 326 6.65 -7.46 -4.52
C ARG A 326 5.79 -6.30 -5.04
N ILE A 327 4.64 -6.03 -4.43
CA ILE A 327 3.79 -4.91 -4.85
C ILE A 327 4.56 -3.60 -4.63
N PRO A 328 4.64 -2.71 -5.63
CA PRO A 328 5.27 -1.41 -5.48
C PRO A 328 4.61 -0.56 -4.39
N PRO A 329 5.36 0.36 -3.76
CA PRO A 329 4.80 1.35 -2.85
C PRO A 329 3.60 2.09 -3.43
N GLY A 330 2.52 2.22 -2.66
CA GLY A 330 1.26 2.81 -3.12
C GLY A 330 0.46 1.91 -4.06
N GLY A 331 0.85 0.64 -4.24
CA GLY A 331 0.39 -0.19 -5.37
C GLY A 331 0.68 0.45 -6.74
N ASN A 332 1.64 1.39 -6.82
CA ASN A 332 1.84 2.24 -7.98
C ASN A 332 3.33 2.36 -8.33
N GLY A 333 3.78 1.59 -9.33
CA GLY A 333 5.17 1.57 -9.81
C GLY A 333 5.76 2.95 -10.11
N ARG A 334 4.94 3.89 -10.61
CA ARG A 334 5.38 5.26 -10.89
C ARG A 334 5.92 5.99 -9.67
N TYR A 335 5.58 5.55 -8.45
CA TYR A 335 6.13 6.15 -7.24
C TYR A 335 7.64 5.97 -7.20
N VAL A 336 8.08 4.76 -7.53
CA VAL A 336 9.48 4.36 -7.62
C VAL A 336 10.16 5.08 -8.79
N GLU A 337 9.55 5.05 -9.97
CA GLU A 337 10.18 5.48 -11.21
C GLU A 337 10.23 7.00 -11.37
N THR A 338 9.14 7.71 -11.04
CA THR A 338 8.97 9.13 -11.45
C THR A 338 8.57 10.07 -10.32
N ARG A 339 8.19 9.56 -9.14
CA ARG A 339 7.78 10.41 -8.01
C ARG A 339 8.85 10.53 -6.91
N GLY A 340 10.06 10.05 -7.19
CA GLY A 340 11.22 10.19 -6.32
C GLY A 340 11.06 9.44 -5.01
N TYR A 341 10.62 8.19 -5.06
CA TYR A 341 10.52 7.32 -3.89
C TYR A 341 11.90 7.10 -3.23
N PHE A 342 12.92 6.85 -4.05
CA PHE A 342 14.30 6.68 -3.60
C PHE A 342 15.13 7.97 -3.56
N GLY A 343 14.52 9.14 -3.84
CA GLY A 343 15.19 10.45 -3.82
C GLY A 343 16.02 10.75 -5.08
N ASP A 344 16.33 9.74 -5.88
CA ASP A 344 16.97 9.89 -7.18
C ASP A 344 15.97 10.54 -8.15
N ARG A 345 16.08 11.85 -8.36
CA ARG A 345 15.55 12.51 -9.56
C ARG A 345 16.76 12.77 -10.43
N ASP A 346 16.88 12.03 -11.54
CA ASP A 346 17.74 12.43 -12.64
C ASP A 346 17.27 13.78 -13.23
#